data_AF-A0A9D5ESN0-F1
#
_entry.id   AF-A0A9D5ESN0-F1
#
_cell.length_a   1.000
_cell.length_b   1.000
_cell.length_c   1.000
_cell.angle_alpha   90.00
_cell.angle_beta   90.00
_cell.angle_gamma   90.00
#
_symmetry.space_group_name_H-M   'P 1'
#
loop_
_entity.id
_entity.type
_entity.pdbx_description
1 polymer ?
#
loop_
_entity_poly.entity_id
_entity_poly.type
_entity_poly.pdbx_seq_one_letter_code
_entity_poly.pdbx_strand_id
1 'polypeptide(L)' 'MELFLPSYSPNLNLIERLRKFMKKKALRGKHYPDFATSLGAIDDGLNRVHTDHRETLASLMTLK' A
#
# COMPACT_ATOMS: atom_id res chain seq x y z
N MET A 1 -10.57 -18.62 -13.25
CA MET A 1 -9.74 -17.74 -14.10
C MET A 1 -8.64 -17.18 -13.22
N GLU A 2 -7.46 -17.79 -13.26
CA GLU A 2 -6.31 -17.26 -12.52
C GLU A 2 -5.56 -16.26 -13.41
N LEU A 3 -5.33 -15.06 -12.88
CA LEU A 3 -4.62 -13.99 -13.55
C LEU A 3 -3.12 -14.33 -13.56
N PHE A 4 -2.62 -14.92 -14.65
CA PHE A 4 -1.19 -15.17 -14.81
C PHE A 4 -0.44 -13.83 -14.98
N LEU A 5 0.30 -13.43 -13.95
CA LEU A 5 1.12 -12.23 -13.93
C LEU A 5 2.57 -12.61 -14.25
N PRO A 6 3.12 -12.27 -15.44
CA PRO A 6 4.55 -12.46 -15.70
C PRO A 6 5.41 -11.73 -14.65
N SER A 7 6.63 -12.24 -14.41
CA SER A 7 7.55 -11.76 -13.36
C SER A 7 7.91 -10.27 -13.43
N TYR A 8 7.67 -9.62 -14.57
CA TYR A 8 7.81 -8.18 -14.78
C TYR A 8 6.48 -7.48 -15.09
N SER A 9 5.37 -7.97 -14.52
CA SER A 9 4.07 -7.33 -14.71
C SER A 9 4.08 -5.91 -14.16
N PRO A 10 3.80 -4.88 -14.98
CA PRO A 10 3.73 -3.49 -14.50
C PRO A 10 2.70 -3.33 -13.36
N ASN A 11 1.69 -4.19 -13.30
CA ASN A 11 0.73 -4.27 -12.20
C ASN A 11 1.36 -4.67 -10.85
N LEU A 12 2.34 -5.58 -10.84
CA LEU A 12 3.08 -5.96 -9.63
C LEU A 12 3.89 -4.77 -9.10
N ASN A 13 4.42 -3.95 -10.01
CA ASN A 13 5.16 -2.75 -9.65
C ASN A 13 4.25 -1.72 -8.94
N LEU A 14 2.99 -1.57 -9.37
CA LEU A 14 2.03 -0.68 -8.73
C LEU A 14 1.62 -1.16 -7.32
N ILE A 15 1.29 -2.44 -7.16
CA ILE A 15 0.91 -2.97 -5.84
C ILE A 15 2.09 -2.97 -4.86
N GLU A 16 3.31 -3.24 -5.33
CA GLU A 16 4.51 -3.14 -4.49
C GLU A 16 4.82 -1.69 -4.09
N ARG A 17 4.62 -0.72 -4.99
CA ARG A 17 4.73 0.71 -4.66
C ARG A 17 3.72 1.12 -3.59
N LEU A 18 2.46 0.71 -3.73
CA LEU A 18 1.41 0.95 -2.74
C LEU A 18 1.76 0.29 -1.40
N ARG A 19 2.20 -0.97 -1.42
CA ARG A 19 2.61 -1.71 -0.22
C ARG A 19 3.76 -1.04 0.51
N LYS A 20 4.80 -0.58 -0.21
CA LYS A 20 5.92 0.18 0.37
C LYS A 20 5.45 1.50 0.98
N PHE A 21 4.57 2.22 0.29
CA PHE A 21 3.96 3.45 0.81
C PHE A 21 3.20 3.20 2.11
N MET A 22 2.32 2.20 2.13
CA MET A 22 1.54 1.80 3.29
C MET A 22 2.43 1.37 4.46
N LYS A 23 3.45 0.54 4.21
CA LYS A 23 4.42 0.17 5.26
C LYS A 23 5.10 1.40 5.87
N LYS A 24 5.44 2.40 5.04
CA LYS A 24 6.06 3.65 5.51
C LYS A 24 5.09 4.54 6.31
N LYS A 25 3.80 4.57 5.96
CA LYS A 25 2.80 5.43 6.61
C LYS A 25 2.14 4.79 7.82
N ALA A 26 1.70 3.54 7.68
CA ALA A 26 0.97 2.82 8.71
C ALA A 26 1.90 2.16 9.73
N LEU A 27 3.09 1.68 9.35
CA LEU A 27 3.89 0.80 10.22
C LEU A 27 5.24 1.37 10.67
N ARG A 28 5.81 2.34 9.95
CA ARG A 28 7.16 2.83 10.25
C ARG A 28 7.21 3.52 11.61
N GLY A 29 8.05 3.00 12.51
CA GLY A 29 8.34 3.59 13.82
C GLY A 29 7.22 3.42 14.84
N LYS A 30 6.22 2.58 14.56
CA LYS A 30 5.11 2.29 15.48
C LYS A 30 5.25 0.87 16.01
N HIS A 31 5.10 0.70 17.32
CA HIS A 31 5.00 -0.61 17.95
C HIS A 31 3.52 -0.97 18.06
N TYR A 32 3.17 -2.15 17.53
CA TYR A 32 1.83 -2.71 17.67
C TYR A 32 1.91 -3.91 18.62
N PRO A 33 1.07 -3.95 19.66
CA PRO A 33 1.13 -4.99 20.70
C PRO A 33 0.71 -6.37 20.16
N ASP A 34 -0.07 -6.40 19.08
CA ASP A 34 -0.57 -7.61 18.46
C ASP A 34 -0.84 -7.42 16.95
N PHE A 35 -1.05 -8.55 16.28
CA PHE A 35 -1.28 -8.59 14.84
C PHE A 35 -2.59 -7.90 14.43
N ALA A 36 -3.64 -7.97 15.25
CA ALA A 36 -4.92 -7.34 14.93
C ALA A 36 -4.80 -5.81 14.93
N THR A 37 -4.08 -5.24 15.90
CA THR A 37 -3.79 -3.81 15.95
C THR A 37 -2.94 -3.37 14.75
N SER A 38 -2.00 -4.21 14.31
CA SER A 38 -1.19 -3.98 13.12
C SER A 38 -2.04 -3.97 11.84
N LEU A 39 -2.99 -4.91 11.72
CA LEU A 39 -3.93 -4.98 10.61
C LEU A 39 -4.88 -3.78 10.59
N GLY A 40 -5.43 -3.40 11.75
CA GLY A 40 -6.30 -2.23 11.86
C GLY A 40 -5.62 -0.95 11.41
N ALA A 41 -4.34 -0.76 11.75
CA ALA A 41 -3.57 0.40 11.27
C ALA A 41 -3.33 0.41 9.75
N ILE A 42 -3.22 -0.77 9.12
CA ILE A 42 -3.13 -0.89 7.66
C ILE A 42 -4.47 -0.56 7.02
N ASP A 43 -5.57 -1.09 7.57
CA ASP A 43 -6.93 -0.86 7.09
C ASP A 43 -7.30 0.63 7.17
N ASP A 44 -7.05 1.26 8.32
CA ASP A 44 -7.23 2.71 8.51
C ASP A 44 -6.42 3.52 7.51
N GLY A 45 -5.16 3.12 7.25
CA GLY A 45 -4.31 3.80 6.28
C GLY A 45 -4.81 3.64 4.84
N LEU A 46 -5.43 2.50 4.50
CA LEU A 46 -6.06 2.27 3.20
C LEU A 46 -7.33 3.10 3.07
N ASN A 47 -8.17 3.15 4.09
CA ASN A 47 -9.40 3.97 4.10
C ASN A 47 -9.10 5.46 3.92
N ARG A 48 -7.96 5.94 4.44
CA ARG A 48 -7.51 7.34 4.32
C ARG A 48 -6.62 7.60 3.10
N VAL A 49 -6.26 6.57 2.33
CA VAL A 49 -5.34 6.72 1.20
C VAL A 49 -5.91 7.62 0.11
N HIS A 50 -7.24 7.61 -0.04
CA HIS A 50 -7.97 8.41 -1.02
C HIS A 50 -8.21 9.87 -0.60
N THR A 51 -8.06 10.19 0.70
CA THR A 51 -8.28 11.53 1.24
C THR A 51 -6.95 12.27 1.44
N ASP A 52 -6.11 11.79 2.34
CA ASP A 52 -4.98 12.57 2.88
C ASP A 52 -3.74 12.50 1.99
N HIS A 53 -3.70 11.51 1.09
CA HIS A 53 -2.50 11.15 0.34
C HIS A 53 -2.73 11.09 -1.17
N ARG A 54 -3.87 11.60 -1.66
CA ARG A 54 -4.31 11.45 -3.05
C ARG A 54 -3.28 11.91 -4.08
N GLU A 55 -2.65 13.07 -3.87
CA GLU A 55 -1.66 13.62 -4.81
C GLU A 55 -0.35 12.81 -4.82
N THR A 56 0.12 12.42 -3.63
CA THR A 56 1.31 11.58 -3.49
C THR A 56 1.07 10.20 -4.10
N LEU A 57 -0.12 9.63 -3.90
CA LEU A 57 -0.52 8.35 -4.44
C LEU A 57 -0.68 8.40 -5.96
N ALA A 58 -1.28 9.48 -6.49
CA ALA A 58 -1.46 9.67 -7.93
C ALA A 58 -0.12 9.69 -8.67
N SER A 59 0.90 10.36 -8.10
CA SER A 59 2.26 10.33 -8.65
C SER A 59 2.91 8.93 -8.57
N LEU A 60 2.71 8.23 -7.44
CA LEU A 60 3.23 6.88 -7.21
C LEU A 60 2.60 5.80 -8.10
N MET A 61 1.31 5.94 -8.43
CA MET A 61 0.53 4.94 -9.17
C MET A 61 0.45 5.22 -10.69
N THR A 62 1.41 5.96 -11.23
CA THR A 62 1.57 6.12 -12.68
C THR A 62 2.21 4.86 -13.30
N LEU A 63 1.62 4.35 -14.37
CA LEU A 63 2.25 3.35 -15.22
C LEU A 63 3.39 4.04 -15.98
N LYS A 64 4.61 3.51 -15.83
CA LYS A 64 5.76 3.88 -16.66
C LYS A 64 5.92 2.83 -17.76
#